data_AF-A0A5D2LL13-F1
#
_entry.id   AF-A0A5D2LL13-F1
#
_cell.length_a   1.000
_cell.length_b   1.000
_cell.length_c   1.000
_cell.angle_alpha   90.00
_cell.angle_beta   90.00
_cell.angle_gamma   90.00
#
_symmetry.space_group_name_H-M   'P 1'
#
loop_
_entity.id
_entity.type
_entity.pdbx_description
1 polymer ?
#
loop_
_entity_poly.entity_id
_entity_poly.type
_entity_poly.pdbx_seq_one_letter_code
_entity_poly.pdbx_strand_id
1 'polypeptide(L)'
;MAPSLVRLYEQMPEPKYVIAMGACTITGGMFSTDSYSTVRGVDKLIPVDVYLPGCPPKPEAVIDAITKLRKKISREIYEDRIRSQQGDRCFTTNHKFCLVRSIPPETFFNYKGSLSSHELVN
;
A
#
# COMPACT_ATOMS: atom_id res chain seq x y z
N MET A 1 6.64 -3.78 3.40
CA MET A 1 5.78 -3.92 2.20
C MET A 1 5.29 -2.59 1.65
N ALA A 2 4.83 -1.66 2.49
CA ALA A 2 4.30 -0.35 2.06
C ALA A 2 5.10 0.38 0.95
N PRO A 3 6.44 0.59 1.06
CA PRO A 3 7.19 1.29 0.01
C PRO A 3 7.29 0.49 -1.30
N SER A 4 7.33 -0.84 -1.22
CA SER A 4 7.35 -1.71 -2.40
C SER A 4 6.04 -1.64 -3.18
N LEU A 5 4.91 -1.52 -2.48
CA LEU A 5 3.59 -1.39 -3.10
C LEU A 5 3.43 -0.07 -3.86
N VAL A 6 3.90 1.04 -3.30
CA VAL A 6 3.91 2.35 -3.97
C VAL A 6 4.78 2.29 -5.23
N ARG A 7 5.97 1.69 -5.15
CA ARG A 7 6.85 1.50 -6.32
C ARG A 7 6.18 0.71 -7.44
N LEU A 8 5.48 -0.37 -7.11
CA LEU A 8 4.73 -1.15 -8.11
C LEU A 8 3.65 -0.31 -8.78
N TYR A 9 2.90 0.49 -8.01
CA TYR A 9 1.88 1.38 -8.55
C TYR A 9 2.47 2.45 -9.47
N GLU A 10 3.62 3.03 -9.12
CA GLU A 10 4.33 4.01 -9.96
C GLU A 10 4.83 3.41 -11.28
N GLN A 11 5.24 2.15 -11.27
CA GLN A 11 5.75 1.44 -12.45
C GLN A 11 4.65 1.01 -13.44
N MET A 12 3.36 1.09 -13.07
CA MET A 12 2.25 0.74 -13.97
C MET A 12 1.89 1.90 -14.91
N PRO A 13 1.68 1.65 -16.21
CA PRO A 13 1.27 2.69 -17.17
C PRO A 13 -0.14 3.21 -16.88
N GLU A 14 -0.41 4.46 -17.25
CA GLU A 14 -1.77 5.00 -17.29
C GLU A 14 -2.54 4.42 -18.49
N PRO A 15 -3.83 4.04 -18.38
CA PRO A 15 -4.73 4.15 -17.21
C PRO A 15 -4.60 2.96 -16.23
N LYS A 16 -4.53 3.25 -14.93
CA LYS A 16 -4.47 2.25 -13.86
C LYS A 16 -5.60 2.45 -12.85
N TYR A 17 -6.12 1.34 -12.35
CA TYR A 17 -7.21 1.32 -11.38
C TYR A 17 -6.88 0.37 -10.23
N VAL A 18 -7.28 0.73 -9.02
CA VAL A 18 -6.97 0.00 -7.79
C VAL A 18 -8.26 -0.42 -7.10
N ILE A 19 -8.37 -1.72 -6.80
CA ILE A 19 -9.46 -2.28 -5.99
C ILE A 19 -8.89 -2.65 -4.62
N ALA A 20 -9.44 -2.07 -3.54
CA ALA A 20 -9.12 -2.49 -2.18
C ALA A 20 -10.01 -3.69 -1.79
N MET A 21 -9.40 -4.86 -1.67
CA MET A 21 -10.08 -6.11 -1.37
C MET A 21 -9.86 -6.57 0.07
N GLY A 22 -10.96 -6.62 0.82
CA GLY A 22 -11.02 -7.15 2.17
C GLY A 22 -10.81 -6.09 3.26
N ALA A 23 -11.24 -6.40 4.49
CA ALA A 23 -11.23 -5.46 5.60
C ALA A 23 -9.83 -4.91 5.93
N CYS A 24 -8.80 -5.74 5.75
CA CYS A 24 -7.40 -5.37 6.00
C CYS A 24 -6.91 -4.24 5.10
N THR A 25 -7.27 -4.23 3.82
CA THR A 25 -6.82 -3.19 2.88
C THR A 25 -7.61 -1.89 3.02
N ILE A 26 -8.84 -1.94 3.57
CA ILE A 26 -9.71 -0.76 3.70
C ILE A 26 -9.37 -0.01 4.99
N THR A 27 -9.41 -0.69 6.14
CA THR A 27 -9.23 -0.05 7.46
C THR A 27 -8.12 -0.66 8.31
N GLY A 28 -7.46 -1.72 7.82
CA GLY A 28 -6.56 -2.55 8.62
C GLY A 28 -7.24 -3.78 9.23
N GLY A 29 -8.57 -3.91 9.12
CA GLY A 29 -9.32 -5.11 9.49
C GLY A 29 -9.11 -5.51 10.95
N MET A 30 -8.96 -6.80 11.21
CA MET A 30 -8.69 -7.35 12.55
C MET A 30 -7.43 -6.75 13.21
N PHE A 31 -6.48 -6.28 12.41
CA PHE A 31 -5.26 -5.74 12.95
C PHE A 31 -5.44 -4.31 13.44
N SER A 32 -6.56 -3.62 13.16
CA SER A 32 -6.74 -2.16 13.31
C SER A 32 -6.36 -1.57 14.68
N THR A 33 -6.47 -2.35 15.75
CA THR A 33 -6.23 -1.93 17.13
C THR A 33 -4.82 -2.25 17.63
N ASP A 34 -4.34 -3.47 17.42
CA ASP A 34 -3.23 -4.01 18.23
C ASP A 34 -1.88 -4.13 17.52
N SER A 35 -1.80 -3.78 16.23
CA SER A 35 -0.57 -3.92 15.45
C SER A 35 0.19 -2.61 15.21
N TYR A 36 1.47 -2.59 15.55
CA TYR A 36 2.36 -1.43 15.41
C TYR A 36 2.92 -1.24 13.98
N SER A 37 2.98 -2.31 13.19
CA SER A 37 3.70 -2.34 11.90
C SER A 37 2.80 -2.24 10.66
N THR A 38 1.48 -2.33 10.84
CA THR A 38 0.53 -2.41 9.72
C THR A 38 -0.02 -1.04 9.36
N VAL A 39 -0.11 -0.76 8.06
CA VAL A 39 -0.78 0.44 7.57
C VAL A 39 -2.29 0.28 7.68
N ARG A 40 -2.96 1.25 8.29
CA ARG A 40 -4.43 1.31 8.41
C ARG A 40 -5.04 1.84 7.11
N GLY A 41 -5.33 0.94 6.18
CA GLY A 41 -5.89 1.27 4.89
C GLY A 41 -4.84 1.58 3.82
N VAL A 42 -5.05 1.06 2.62
CA VAL A 42 -4.16 1.26 1.46
C VAL A 42 -4.33 2.65 0.84
N ASP A 43 -5.46 3.31 1.13
CA ASP A 43 -5.83 4.65 0.65
C ASP A 43 -4.85 5.75 1.09
N LYS A 44 -4.08 5.48 2.15
CA LYS A 44 -3.01 6.37 2.61
C LYS A 44 -1.78 6.37 1.71
N LEU A 45 -1.63 5.33 0.89
CA LEU A 45 -0.46 5.11 0.04
C LEU A 45 -0.79 5.35 -1.44
N ILE A 46 -1.91 4.80 -1.91
CA ILE A 46 -2.33 4.88 -3.31
C ILE A 46 -3.83 5.17 -3.41
N PRO A 47 -4.29 5.85 -4.47
CA PRO A 47 -5.71 6.13 -4.65
C PRO A 47 -6.46 4.85 -4.98
N VAL A 48 -7.58 4.62 -4.29
CA VAL A 48 -8.45 3.44 -4.49
C VAL A 48 -9.71 3.82 -5.24
N ASP A 49 -10.07 3.01 -6.24
CA ASP A 49 -11.24 3.24 -7.08
C ASP A 49 -12.51 2.58 -6.56
N VAL A 50 -12.38 1.35 -6.04
CA VAL A 50 -13.48 0.51 -5.59
C VAL A 50 -13.07 -0.22 -4.32
N TYR A 51 -13.95 -0.19 -3.33
CA TYR A 51 -13.79 -0.90 -2.07
C TYR A 51 -14.65 -2.17 -2.06
N LEU A 52 -14.04 -3.30 -1.71
CA LEU A 52 -14.70 -4.59 -1.56
C LEU A 52 -14.56 -5.08 -0.10
N PRO A 53 -15.59 -4.93 0.74
CA PRO A 53 -15.54 -5.44 2.11
C PRO A 53 -15.60 -6.97 2.17
N GLY A 54 -14.93 -7.56 3.16
CA GLY A 54 -14.94 -9.00 3.43
C GLY A 54 -13.70 -9.48 4.19
N CYS A 55 -13.75 -10.65 4.82
CA CYS A 55 -12.61 -11.21 5.54
C CYS A 55 -12.65 -12.76 5.56
N PRO A 56 -12.35 -13.46 4.45
CA PRO A 56 -12.16 -12.96 3.09
C PRO A 56 -13.51 -12.71 2.37
N PRO A 57 -13.56 -11.84 1.35
CA PRO A 57 -14.79 -11.63 0.58
C PRO A 57 -15.15 -12.88 -0.25
N LYS A 58 -16.45 -13.11 -0.44
CA LYS A 58 -16.96 -14.19 -1.28
C LYS A 58 -16.59 -13.97 -2.75
N PRO A 59 -16.39 -15.03 -3.55
CA PRO A 59 -16.00 -14.90 -4.96
C PRO A 59 -17.04 -14.12 -5.79
N GLU A 60 -18.34 -14.23 -5.46
CA GLU A 60 -19.39 -13.46 -6.15
C GLU A 60 -19.23 -11.95 -5.90
N ALA A 61 -18.79 -11.57 -4.71
CA ALA A 61 -18.55 -10.16 -4.36
C ALA A 61 -17.34 -9.59 -5.11
N VAL A 62 -16.34 -10.43 -5.44
CA VAL A 62 -15.21 -10.05 -6.30
C VAL A 62 -15.69 -9.76 -7.72
N ILE A 63 -16.57 -10.61 -8.26
CA ILE A 63 -17.16 -10.41 -9.60
C ILE A 63 -18.00 -9.13 -9.64
N ASP A 64 -18.78 -8.85 -8.58
CA ASP A 64 -19.54 -7.60 -8.46
C ASP A 64 -18.60 -6.37 -8.40
N ALA A 65 -17.49 -6.45 -7.65
CA ALA A 65 -16.51 -5.36 -7.60
C ALA A 65 -15.87 -5.07 -8.97
N ILE A 66 -15.52 -6.11 -9.73
CA ILE A 66 -15.02 -5.97 -11.11
C ILE A 66 -16.09 -5.35 -12.01
N THR A 67 -17.35 -5.75 -11.85
CA THR A 67 -18.48 -5.19 -12.61
C THR A 67 -18.71 -3.71 -12.29
N LYS A 68 -18.59 -3.32 -11.01
CA LYS A 68 -18.62 -1.92 -10.58
C LYS A 68 -17.48 -1.11 -11.16
N LEU A 69 -16.26 -1.66 -11.18
CA LEU A 69 -15.11 -1.01 -11.78
C LEU A 69 -15.34 -0.78 -13.29
N ARG A 70 -15.83 -1.79 -14.03
CA ARG A 70 -16.18 -1.65 -15.45
C ARG A 70 -17.18 -0.52 -15.69
N LYS A 71 -18.21 -0.41 -14.85
CA LYS A 71 -19.20 0.69 -14.91
C LYS A 71 -18.56 2.05 -14.64
N LYS A 72 -17.60 2.14 -13.72
CA LYS A 72 -16.85 3.38 -13.44
C LYS A 72 -16.03 3.80 -14.66
N ILE A 73 -15.28 2.87 -15.24
CA ILE A 73 -14.47 3.10 -16.45
C ILE A 73 -15.34 3.55 -17.63
N SER A 74 -16.52 2.94 -17.82
CA SER A 74 -17.43 3.33 -18.92
C SER A 74 -18.01 4.74 -18.79
N ARG A 75 -18.00 5.33 -17.59
CA ARG A 75 -18.53 6.67 -17.32
C ARG A 75 -17.46 7.75 -17.38
N GLU A 76 -16.18 7.38 -17.39
CA GLU A 76 -15.06 8.30 -17.32
C GLU A 76 -14.83 8.98 -18.68
N ILE A 77 -14.85 10.31 -18.71
CA ILE A 77 -14.67 11.11 -19.93
C ILE A 77 -13.16 11.33 -20.15
N TYR A 78 -12.74 11.49 -21.41
CA TYR A 78 -11.33 11.65 -21.77
C TYR A 78 -10.64 12.85 -21.08
N GLU A 79 -11.35 13.95 -20.85
CA GLU A 79 -10.80 15.18 -20.25
C GLU A 79 -10.39 15.02 -18.78
N ASP A 80 -11.02 14.13 -18.02
CA ASP A 80 -10.65 13.87 -16.62
C ASP A 80 -9.25 13.24 -16.51
N ARG A 81 -8.77 12.56 -17.57
CA ARG A 81 -7.42 11.95 -17.63
C ARG A 81 -6.30 12.98 -17.71
N ILE A 82 -6.56 14.15 -18.30
CA ILE A 82 -5.53 15.20 -18.43
C ILE A 82 -5.21 15.83 -17.07
N ARG A 83 -6.17 15.80 -16.12
CA ARG A 83 -6.01 16.34 -14.76
C ARG A 83 -5.30 15.42 -13.78
N SER A 84 -5.15 14.11 -14.07
CA SER A 84 -4.52 13.17 -13.14
C SER A 84 -2.99 13.22 -13.13
N GLN A 85 -2.38 13.95 -14.06
CA GLN A 85 -0.93 14.16 -14.12
C GLN A 85 -0.49 14.82 -12.80
N GLN A 86 0.16 14.03 -11.93
CA GLN A 86 0.69 14.52 -10.66
C GLN A 86 1.65 15.68 -10.94
N GLY A 87 1.33 16.86 -10.42
CA GLY A 87 2.20 18.02 -10.57
C GLY A 87 3.49 17.84 -9.78
N ASP A 88 4.63 17.85 -10.47
CA ASP A 88 5.95 17.72 -9.87
C ASP A 88 6.29 18.96 -9.03
N ARG A 89 5.96 18.91 -7.74
CA ARG A 89 6.41 19.91 -6.76
C ARG A 89 7.67 19.39 -6.08
N CYS A 90 8.82 19.75 -6.64
CA CYS A 90 10.12 19.41 -6.06
C CYS A 90 10.54 20.46 -5.02
N PHE A 91 10.81 20.02 -3.80
CA PHE A 91 11.43 20.83 -2.75
C PHE A 91 12.77 20.19 -2.38
N THR A 92 13.83 21.00 -2.32
CA THR A 92 15.17 20.55 -1.92
C THR A 92 15.51 21.15 -0.56
N THR A 93 15.86 20.31 0.41
CA THR A 93 16.29 20.73 1.75
C THR A 93 17.59 20.02 2.13
N ASN A 94 18.58 20.78 2.60
CA ASN A 94 19.82 20.22 3.14
C ASN A 94 19.58 19.62 4.53
N HIS A 95 20.07 18.41 4.80
CA HIS A 95 19.96 17.74 6.10
C HIS A 95 21.35 17.41 6.66
N LYS A 96 21.49 17.38 7.99
CA LYS A 96 22.73 17.00 8.70
C LYS A 96 22.67 15.56 9.26
N PHE A 97 22.00 14.65 8.57
CA PHE A 97 21.97 13.24 8.98
C PHE A 97 23.35 12.60 8.74
N CYS A 98 23.74 11.70 9.64
CA CYS A 98 24.93 10.88 9.47
C CYS A 98 24.60 9.71 8.51
N LEU A 99 25.42 9.53 7.46
CA LEU A 99 25.25 8.43 6.52
C LEU A 99 25.72 7.11 7.15
N VAL A 100 24.78 6.22 7.45
CA VAL A 100 25.06 4.86 7.94
C VAL A 100 25.20 3.91 6.75
N ARG A 101 26.19 3.01 6.80
CA ARG A 101 26.39 1.98 5.76
C ARG A 101 25.19 1.03 5.71
N SER A 102 24.81 0.59 4.52
CA SER A 102 23.72 -0.40 4.35
C SER A 102 24.08 -1.69 5.09
N ILE A 103 23.17 -2.14 5.97
CA ILE A 103 23.29 -3.46 6.60
C ILE A 103 23.02 -4.52 5.53
N PRO A 104 24.01 -5.36 5.19
CA PRO A 104 23.80 -6.38 4.17
C PRO A 104 22.82 -7.46 4.65
N PRO A 105 21.96 -8.01 3.78
CA PRO A 105 21.00 -9.04 4.18
C PRO A 105 21.65 -10.30 4.79
N GLU A 106 22.91 -10.59 4.45
CA GLU A 106 23.69 -11.71 4.99
C GLU A 106 24.03 -11.60 6.49
N THR A 107 24.01 -10.40 7.09
CA THR A 107 24.22 -10.23 8.54
C THR A 107 22.93 -10.32 9.35
N PHE A 108 21.76 -10.20 8.72
CA PHE A 108 20.45 -10.24 9.41
C PHE A 108 20.12 -11.63 9.99
N PHE A 109 20.54 -12.71 9.33
CA PHE A 109 20.36 -14.07 9.84
C PHE A 109 21.27 -14.39 11.03
N ASN A 110 22.50 -13.86 11.04
CA ASN A 110 23.44 -14.05 12.15
C ASN A 110 22.96 -13.37 13.45
N TYR A 111 22.25 -12.25 13.34
CA TYR A 111 21.74 -11.49 14.50
C TYR A 111 20.57 -12.19 15.23
N LYS A 112 19.80 -13.03 14.53
CA LYS A 112 18.71 -13.83 15.16
C LYS A 112 19.21 -15.04 15.94
N GLY A 113 20.45 -15.47 15.77
CA GLY A 113 21.06 -16.57 16.53
C GLY A 113 21.53 -16.19 17.93
N SER A 114 21.67 -14.89 18.23
CA SER A 114 22.25 -14.39 19.48
C SER A 114 21.26 -13.73 20.45
N LEU A 115 20.00 -13.51 20.04
CA LEU A 115 18.94 -12.97 20.92
C LEU A 115 18.11 -14.11 21.48
N SER A 116 18.40 -14.52 22.72
CA SER A 116 17.53 -15.39 23.50
C SER A 116 16.18 -14.70 23.71
N SER A 117 15.08 -15.47 23.72
CA SER A 117 13.69 -15.01 23.75
C SER A 117 13.26 -14.20 24.99
N HIS A 118 14.18 -13.77 25.86
CA HIS A 118 13.90 -13.09 27.12
C HIS A 118 13.94 -11.55 27.07
N GLU A 119 14.30 -10.92 25.94
CA GLU A 119 14.45 -9.45 25.83
C GLU A 119 13.42 -8.75 24.92
N LEU A 120 12.27 -9.37 24.66
CA LEU A 120 11.19 -8.77 23.86
C LEU A 120 9.92 -8.42 24.66
N VAL A 121 9.97 -8.44 25.99
CA VAL A 121 8.91 -7.90 26.85
C VAL A 121 9.53 -6.99 27.90
N ASN A 122 9.82 -5.75 27.50
CA ASN A 122 9.73 -4.53 28.32
C ASN A 122 9.83 -3.30 27.40
#